data_AF-A0A1D9BB26-F1
#
_entry.id   AF-A0A1D9BB26-F1
#
_cell.length_a   1.000
_cell.length_b   1.000
_cell.length_c   1.000
_cell.angle_alpha   90.00
_cell.angle_beta   90.00
_cell.angle_gamma   90.00
#
_symmetry.space_group_name_H-M   'P 1'
#
loop_
_entity.id
_entity.type
_entity.pdbx_description
1 polymer ?
#
loop_
_entity_poly.entity_id
_entity_poly.type
_entity_poly.pdbx_seq_one_letter_code
_entity_poly.pdbx_strand_id
1 'polypeptide(L)'
;MQAELQQLLARHSWGCGFRSLSPPPGMYLTLHHGRHAKDEELDDWGFDGPRIGPIDWAHITYLDSINLGFSDGGETGPMYGADPLRFEQDMLFYAGCWYGDWEIQWLGAKPAA
;
A
#
# COMPACT_ATOMS: atom_id res chain seq x y z
N MET A 1 8.68 -10.52 -13.57
CA MET A 1 7.32 -10.27 -13.04
C MET A 1 7.32 -9.91 -11.56
N GLN A 2 7.41 -10.85 -10.59
CA GLN A 2 7.32 -10.49 -9.16
C GLN A 2 8.41 -9.51 -8.69
N ALA A 3 9.65 -9.67 -9.15
CA ALA A 3 10.73 -8.74 -8.82
C ALA A 3 10.51 -7.33 -9.40
N GLU A 4 9.96 -7.22 -10.61
CA GLU A 4 9.65 -5.93 -11.24
C GLU A 4 8.48 -5.25 -10.54
N LEU A 5 7.46 -6.01 -10.16
CA LEU A 5 6.33 -5.53 -9.39
C LEU A 5 6.77 -5.05 -7.99
N GLN A 6 7.67 -5.79 -7.34
CA GLN A 6 8.24 -5.39 -6.07
C GLN A 6 9.06 -4.10 -6.19
N GLN A 7 9.86 -3.95 -7.26
CA GLN A 7 10.58 -2.71 -7.55
C GLN A 7 9.63 -1.54 -7.86
N LEU A 8 8.53 -1.80 -8.59
CA LEU A 8 7.49 -0.82 -8.90
C LEU A 8 6.78 -0.34 -7.62
N LEU A 9 6.45 -1.23 -6.69
CA LEU A 9 5.85 -0.85 -5.42
C LEU A 9 6.85 -0.12 -4.52
N ALA A 10 8.10 -0.60 -4.46
CA ALA A 10 9.14 0.00 -3.63
C ALA A 10 9.48 1.43 -4.06
N ARG A 11 9.55 1.72 -5.37
CA ARG A 11 9.83 3.08 -5.86
C ARG A 11 8.71 4.08 -5.54
N HIS A 12 7.49 3.60 -5.33
CA HIS A 12 6.31 4.39 -4.99
C HIS A 12 5.95 4.35 -3.50
N SER A 13 6.77 3.71 -2.66
CA SER A 13 6.52 3.61 -1.23
C SER A 13 7.27 4.69 -0.45
N TRP A 14 6.57 5.33 0.49
CA TRP A 14 7.06 6.43 1.32
C TRP A 14 6.82 6.12 2.79
N GLY A 15 7.77 6.45 3.67
CA GLY A 15 7.69 6.15 5.11
C GLY A 15 8.71 5.10 5.58
N CYS A 16 8.46 4.52 6.76
CA CYS A 16 9.40 3.63 7.46
C CYS A 16 9.90 2.50 6.56
N GLY A 17 11.22 2.34 6.44
CA GLY A 17 11.85 1.32 5.58
C GLY A 17 11.94 1.66 4.08
N PHE A 18 11.36 2.78 3.63
CA PHE A 18 11.41 3.25 2.24
C PHE A 18 12.02 4.67 2.14
N ARG A 19 11.38 5.57 1.38
CA ARG A 19 11.85 6.94 1.21
C ARG A 19 11.49 7.75 2.45
N SER A 20 12.51 8.31 3.12
CA SER A 20 12.38 9.19 4.29
C SER A 20 11.94 10.62 3.96
N LEU A 21 11.67 10.93 2.69
CA LEU A 21 11.21 12.26 2.26
C LEU A 21 9.69 12.38 2.41
N SER A 22 9.20 13.61 2.57
CA SER A 22 7.76 13.87 2.45
C SER A 22 7.27 13.45 1.06
N PRO A 23 6.21 12.64 0.95
CA PRO A 23 5.61 12.32 -0.34
C PRO A 23 5.10 13.60 -1.04
N PRO A 24 5.15 13.67 -2.38
CA PRO A 24 4.53 14.77 -3.12
C PRO A 24 2.99 14.78 -2.93
N PRO A 25 2.30 15.89 -3.17
CA PRO A 25 0.84 15.91 -3.11
C PRO A 25 0.20 14.93 -4.10
N GLY A 26 -0.88 14.27 -3.69
CA GLY A 26 -1.56 13.28 -4.51
C GLY A 26 -2.40 12.30 -3.70
N MET A 27 -2.99 11.31 -4.36
CA MET A 27 -3.73 10.23 -3.71
C MET A 27 -2.80 9.04 -3.43
N TYR A 28 -2.95 8.41 -2.27
CA TYR A 28 -2.09 7.32 -1.80
C TYR A 28 -2.92 6.21 -1.19
N LEU A 29 -2.46 4.97 -1.34
CA LEU A 29 -2.84 3.87 -0.45
C LEU A 29 -1.99 3.96 0.82
N THR A 30 -2.61 4.30 1.95
CA THR A 30 -1.93 4.35 3.25
C THR A 30 -2.26 3.10 4.05
N LEU A 31 -1.22 2.45 4.59
CA LEU A 31 -1.35 1.22 5.37
C LEU A 31 -1.19 1.49 6.87
N HIS A 32 -2.05 0.89 7.69
CA HIS A 32 -2.13 1.10 9.13
C HIS A 32 -2.30 -0.21 9.87
N HIS A 33 -2.26 -0.12 11.21
CA HIS A 33 -2.52 -1.25 12.09
C HIS A 33 -1.59 -2.45 11.78
N GLY A 34 -0.31 -2.15 11.59
CA GLY A 34 0.71 -3.07 11.12
C GLY A 34 1.20 -4.05 12.18
N ARG A 35 1.51 -5.28 11.75
CA ARG A 35 2.06 -6.40 12.54
C ARG A 35 3.11 -7.20 11.79
N HIS A 36 4.00 -7.86 12.52
CA HIS A 36 5.12 -8.66 11.99
C HIS A 36 4.77 -10.13 11.80
N ALA A 37 3.71 -10.61 12.45
CA ALA A 37 3.11 -11.91 12.17
C ALA A 37 1.59 -11.78 12.02
N LYS A 38 1.00 -12.53 11.09
CA LYS A 38 -0.43 -12.45 10.78
C LYS A 38 -1.35 -12.69 11.99
N ASP A 39 -0.91 -13.51 12.93
CA ASP A 39 -1.61 -13.94 14.15
C ASP A 39 -1.06 -13.25 15.41
N GLU A 40 -0.27 -12.20 15.23
CA GLU A 40 0.21 -11.38 16.34
C GLU A 40 -0.96 -10.66 17.03
N GLU A 41 -1.13 -10.93 18.32
CA GLU A 41 -2.00 -10.12 19.17
C GLU A 41 -1.31 -8.78 19.45
N LEU A 42 -1.92 -7.69 18.98
CA LEU A 42 -1.40 -6.35 19.20
C LEU A 42 -1.91 -5.81 20.53
N ASP A 43 -1.00 -5.35 21.39
CA ASP A 43 -1.34 -4.74 22.69
C ASP A 43 -2.13 -3.40 22.54
N ASP A 44 -2.06 -2.76 21.37
CA ASP A 44 -2.77 -1.52 21.00
C ASP A 44 -2.94 -1.42 19.47
N TRP A 45 -2.57 -0.30 18.83
CA TRP A 45 -2.73 -0.07 17.40
C TRP A 45 -1.67 -0.78 16.51
N GLY A 46 -0.53 -1.22 17.04
CA GLY A 46 0.58 -1.66 16.19
C GLY A 46 1.32 -0.50 15.52
N PHE A 47 1.86 -0.68 14.31
CA PHE A 47 2.63 0.36 13.61
C PHE A 47 1.99 0.87 12.31
N ASP A 48 2.31 2.10 11.92
CA ASP A 48 1.95 2.63 10.61
C ASP A 48 2.86 2.05 9.51
N GLY A 49 2.24 1.64 8.41
CA GLY A 49 2.92 1.19 7.21
C GLY A 49 3.32 2.32 6.27
N PRO A 50 3.84 1.97 5.08
CA PRO A 50 4.15 2.94 4.05
C PRO A 50 2.87 3.53 3.41
N ARG A 51 3.06 4.68 2.77
CA ARG A 51 2.13 5.26 1.81
C ARG A 51 2.59 4.87 0.42
N ILE A 52 1.72 4.27 -0.39
CA ILE A 52 2.05 3.79 -1.73
C ILE A 52 1.37 4.70 -2.76
N GLY A 53 2.17 5.43 -3.54
CA GLY A 53 1.70 6.41 -4.54
C GLY A 53 2.75 7.46 -4.95
N PRO A 54 2.33 8.58 -5.57
CA PRO A 54 0.95 8.92 -5.92
C PRO A 54 0.29 7.92 -6.86
N ILE A 55 -1.00 7.64 -6.63
CA ILE A 55 -1.87 6.85 -7.50
C ILE A 55 -2.94 7.74 -8.13
N ASP A 56 -3.33 7.43 -9.35
CA ASP A 56 -4.50 8.03 -10.02
C ASP A 56 -5.76 7.21 -9.73
N TRP A 57 -5.61 5.90 -9.50
CA TRP A 57 -6.71 5.01 -9.18
C TRP A 57 -6.24 3.78 -8.40
N ALA A 58 -7.18 3.23 -7.63
CA ALA A 58 -7.06 1.90 -7.01
C ALA A 58 -8.30 1.09 -7.38
N HIS A 59 -8.12 -0.19 -7.65
CA HIS A 59 -9.21 -1.13 -7.91
C HIS A 59 -9.07 -2.32 -6.98
N ILE A 60 -10.14 -2.64 -6.24
CA ILE A 60 -10.20 -3.75 -5.30
C ILE A 60 -11.39 -4.62 -5.68
N THR A 61 -11.16 -5.92 -5.84
CA THR A 61 -12.23 -6.90 -6.12
C THR A 61 -12.34 -7.86 -4.95
N TYR A 62 -13.47 -7.83 -4.24
CA TYR A 62 -13.86 -8.77 -3.17
C TYR A 62 -12.82 -9.05 -2.07
N LEU A 63 -11.90 -8.11 -1.80
CA LEU A 63 -10.72 -8.35 -0.94
C LEU A 63 -9.87 -9.55 -1.39
N ASP A 64 -9.94 -9.88 -2.67
CA ASP A 64 -9.17 -10.95 -3.32
C ASP A 64 -8.02 -10.35 -4.14
N SER A 65 -8.29 -9.24 -4.83
CA SER A 65 -7.30 -8.54 -5.62
C SER A 65 -7.22 -7.05 -5.33
N ILE A 66 -6.02 -6.51 -5.54
CA ILE A 66 -5.76 -5.07 -5.55
C ILE A 66 -4.87 -4.70 -6.74
N ASN A 67 -5.22 -3.59 -7.38
CA ASN A 67 -4.50 -3.02 -8.51
C ASN A 67 -4.30 -1.53 -8.26
N LEU A 68 -3.12 -1.02 -8.62
CA LEU A 68 -2.80 0.40 -8.52
C LEU A 68 -2.37 0.93 -9.88
N GLY A 69 -2.89 2.10 -10.26
CA GLY A 69 -2.35 2.92 -11.33
C GLY A 69 -1.65 4.14 -10.74
N PHE A 70 -0.35 4.26 -10.99
CA PHE A 70 0.50 5.33 -10.50
C PHE A 70 0.44 6.56 -11.40
N SER A 71 0.58 7.75 -10.83
CA SER A 71 0.53 9.01 -11.58
C SER A 71 1.71 9.20 -12.56
N ASP A 72 2.73 8.34 -12.51
CA ASP A 72 3.83 8.29 -13.49
C ASP A 72 3.53 7.39 -14.71
N GLY A 73 2.31 6.81 -14.76
CA GLY A 73 1.87 5.89 -15.80
C GLY A 73 2.21 4.41 -15.53
N GLY A 74 2.86 4.10 -14.41
CA GLY A 74 3.07 2.71 -13.99
C GLY A 74 1.78 2.03 -13.52
N GLU A 75 1.60 0.75 -13.81
CA GLU A 75 0.44 -0.02 -13.35
C GLU A 75 0.88 -1.39 -12.85
N THR A 76 0.23 -1.89 -11.80
CA THR A 76 0.55 -3.21 -11.23
C THR A 76 -0.15 -4.37 -11.95
N GLY A 77 -1.28 -4.10 -12.62
CA GLY A 77 -2.28 -5.14 -12.89
C GLY A 77 -2.89 -5.71 -11.60
N PRO A 78 -3.75 -6.74 -11.68
CA PRO A 78 -4.32 -7.35 -10.51
C PRO A 78 -3.32 -8.22 -9.76
N MET A 79 -3.12 -7.90 -8.48
CA MET A 79 -2.21 -8.61 -7.58
C MET A 79 -2.98 -9.54 -6.66
N TYR A 80 -2.47 -10.77 -6.48
CA TYR A 80 -3.09 -11.85 -5.71
C TYR A 80 -2.04 -12.64 -4.91
N GLY A 81 -2.49 -13.45 -3.95
CA GLY A 81 -1.83 -14.69 -3.55
C GLY A 81 -0.38 -14.60 -3.06
N ALA A 82 0.61 -14.59 -3.97
CA ALA A 82 2.04 -14.49 -3.65
C ALA A 82 2.67 -13.16 -4.12
N ASP A 83 1.86 -12.24 -4.62
CA ASP A 83 2.33 -10.93 -5.07
C ASP A 83 2.75 -10.05 -3.88
N PRO A 84 3.59 -9.03 -4.13
CA PRO A 84 4.21 -8.27 -3.05
C PRO A 84 3.21 -7.43 -2.25
N LEU A 85 2.17 -6.91 -2.91
CA LEU A 85 1.02 -6.25 -2.29
C LEU A 85 -0.22 -7.09 -2.57
N ARG A 86 -0.85 -7.63 -1.54
CA ARG A 86 -1.98 -8.56 -1.71
C ARG A 86 -2.86 -8.60 -0.48
N PHE A 87 -4.07 -9.11 -0.66
CA PHE A 87 -4.87 -9.55 0.48
C PHE A 87 -4.40 -10.92 0.96
N GLU A 88 -4.28 -11.07 2.27
CA GLU A 88 -4.08 -12.33 2.94
C GLU A 88 -5.08 -12.40 4.09
N GLN A 89 -6.10 -13.25 3.93
CA GLN A 89 -7.29 -13.26 4.79
C GLN A 89 -8.03 -11.90 4.72
N ASP A 90 -8.16 -11.22 5.85
CA ASP A 90 -8.80 -9.91 6.00
C ASP A 90 -7.80 -8.74 6.03
N MET A 91 -6.50 -9.02 5.87
CA MET A 91 -5.43 -8.03 5.94
C MET A 91 -4.75 -7.81 4.60
N LEU A 92 -4.08 -6.66 4.49
CA LEU A 92 -3.20 -6.36 3.38
C LEU A 92 -1.76 -6.72 3.75
N PHE A 93 -1.11 -7.60 2.98
CA PHE A 93 0.31 -7.90 3.13
C PHE A 93 1.14 -6.98 2.26
N TYR A 94 2.19 -6.38 2.83
CA TYR A 94 3.21 -5.67 2.08
C TYR A 94 4.55 -5.64 2.82
N ALA A 95 5.63 -5.84 2.08
CA ALA A 95 7.01 -5.73 2.58
C ALA A 95 7.32 -6.55 3.85
N GLY A 96 6.69 -7.72 3.99
CA GLY A 96 6.91 -8.63 5.12
C GLY A 96 6.03 -8.36 6.34
N CYS A 97 5.10 -7.42 6.25
CA CYS A 97 4.18 -7.07 7.32
C CYS A 97 2.72 -7.24 6.86
N TRP A 98 1.83 -7.40 7.83
CA TRP A 98 0.38 -7.45 7.62
C TRP A 98 -0.27 -6.20 8.21
N TYR A 99 -1.24 -5.64 7.51
CA TYR A 99 -1.91 -4.39 7.86
C TYR A 99 -3.41 -4.64 7.93
N GLY A 100 -4.00 -4.41 9.10
CA GLY A 100 -5.45 -4.59 9.30
C GLY A 100 -6.28 -3.50 8.64
N ASP A 101 -5.69 -2.31 8.48
CA ASP A 101 -6.40 -1.12 8.05
C ASP A 101 -5.67 -0.50 6.85
N TRP A 102 -6.43 -0.03 5.87
CA TRP A 102 -5.90 0.73 4.75
C TRP A 102 -6.91 1.78 4.30
N GLU A 103 -6.40 2.91 3.83
CA GLU A 103 -7.23 4.00 3.31
C GLU A 103 -6.65 4.57 2.01
N ILE A 104 -7.56 5.05 1.15
CA ILE A 104 -7.19 5.87 0.01
C ILE A 104 -7.29 7.33 0.44
N GLN A 105 -6.14 7.97 0.61
CA GLN A 105 -6.03 9.31 1.21
C GLN A 105 -5.37 10.29 0.25
N TRP A 106 -5.90 11.51 0.19
CA TRP A 106 -5.21 12.63 -0.45
C TRP A 106 -4.22 13.27 0.53
N LEU A 107 -2.94 13.33 0.14
CA LEU A 107 -1.89 14.03 0.87
C LEU A 107 -1.60 15.38 0.21
N GLY A 108 -1.45 16.43 1.02
CA GLY A 108 -1.27 17.81 0.56
C GLY A 108 -2.58 18.57 0.38
N ALA A 109 -2.52 19.74 -0.25
CA ALA A 109 -3.71 20.54 -0.53
C ALA A 109 -4.63 19.78 -1.49
N LYS A 110 -5.86 19.48 -1.05
CA LYS A 110 -6.86 18.83 -1.91
C LYS A 110 -7.24 19.78 -3.05
N PRO A 111 -7.23 19.33 -4.32
CA PRO A 111 -7.73 20.13 -5.43
C PRO A 111 -9.18 20.54 -5.16
N ALA A 112 -9.55 21.74 -5.59
CA ALA A 112 -10.95 22.13 -5.61
C ALA A 112 -11.73 21.13 -6.47
N ALA A 113 -12.89 20.69 -5.97
CA ALA A 113 -13.78 19.76 -6.66
C ALA A 113 -14.48 20.41 -7.87
#